data_AF-A0A2R3QVB9-F1
#
_entry.id   AF-A0A2R3QVB9-F1
#
_cell.length_a   1.000
_cell.length_b   1.000
_cell.length_c   1.000
_cell.angle_alpha   90.00
_cell.angle_beta   90.00
_cell.angle_gamma   90.00
#
_symmetry.space_group_name_H-M   'P 1'
#
loop_
_entity.id
_entity.type
_entity.pdbx_description
1 polymer ?
#
loop_
_entity_poly.entity_id
_entity_poly.type
_entity_poly.pdbx_seq_one_letter_code
_entity_poly.pdbx_strand_id
1 'polypeptide(L)'
;MLAIAPLSIASFILSSNWADQKVREQLVSASFHIQAKTCGVENIKGAKIAYLEYGKALIAIPDKEKSYIFDRVLCTQTWATADKLNTTYGAPVVSQP
;
A
#
# COMPACT_ATOMS: atom_id res chain seq x y z
N MET A 1 18.79 -38.85 3.27
CA MET A 1 17.70 -37.89 3.00
C MET A 1 17.36 -37.14 4.29
N LEU A 2 18.00 -36.00 4.59
CA LEU A 2 17.75 -35.26 5.85
C LEU A 2 17.56 -33.73 5.67
N ALA A 3 17.65 -33.21 4.45
CA ALA A 3 17.45 -31.77 4.18
C ALA A 3 15.98 -31.34 4.02
N ILE A 4 15.03 -32.29 4.15
CA ILE A 4 13.60 -32.01 3.92
C ILE A 4 12.96 -31.32 5.15
N ALA A 5 13.48 -31.57 6.35
CA ALA A 5 12.86 -31.09 7.59
C ALA A 5 12.85 -29.55 7.78
N PRO A 6 13.94 -28.79 7.52
CA PRO A 6 13.94 -27.36 7.80
C PRO A 6 13.02 -26.56 6.86
N LEU A 7 13.00 -26.93 5.58
CA LEU A 7 12.17 -26.27 4.56
C LEU A 7 10.69 -26.52 4.83
N SER A 8 10.29 -27.75 5.16
CA SER A 8 8.90 -28.06 5.47
C SER A 8 8.40 -27.32 6.72
N ILE A 9 9.25 -27.19 7.75
CA ILE A 9 8.91 -26.41 8.97
C ILE A 9 8.77 -24.92 8.63
N ALA A 10 9.70 -24.36 7.86
CA ALA A 10 9.61 -22.97 7.42
C ALA A 10 8.36 -22.72 6.56
N SER A 11 8.05 -23.60 5.62
CA SER A 11 6.82 -23.53 4.81
C SER A 11 5.56 -23.60 5.66
N PHE A 12 5.53 -24.46 6.68
CA PHE A 12 4.40 -24.54 7.61
C PHE A 12 4.20 -23.22 8.37
N ILE A 13 5.27 -22.64 8.91
CA ILE A 13 5.22 -21.35 9.61
C ILE A 13 4.76 -20.23 8.66
N LEU A 14 5.29 -20.18 7.44
CA LEU A 14 4.91 -19.20 6.42
C LEU A 14 3.45 -19.36 5.95
N SER A 15 2.89 -20.56 6.04
CA SER A 15 1.47 -20.82 5.74
C SER A 15 0.51 -20.48 6.89
N SER A 16 1.04 -20.05 8.05
CA SER A 16 0.20 -19.71 9.20
C SER A 16 -0.47 -18.34 9.07
N ASN A 17 -1.61 -18.18 9.76
CA ASN A 17 -2.30 -16.88 9.86
C ASN A 17 -1.40 -15.79 10.46
N TRP A 18 -0.49 -16.14 11.36
CA TRP A 18 0.46 -15.18 11.94
C TRP A 18 1.41 -14.63 10.89
N ALA A 19 1.94 -15.49 10.01
CA ALA A 19 2.82 -15.05 8.93
C ALA A 19 2.07 -14.16 7.93
N ASP A 20 0.84 -14.52 7.55
CA ASP A 20 0.00 -13.68 6.67
C ASP A 20 -0.26 -12.29 7.30
N GLN A 21 -0.61 -12.24 8.59
CA GLN A 21 -0.77 -10.98 9.32
C GLN A 21 0.51 -10.13 9.28
N LYS A 22 1.69 -10.73 9.49
CA LYS A 22 2.97 -10.01 9.43
C LYS A 22 3.30 -9.51 8.03
N VAL A 23 3.05 -10.30 7.00
CA VAL A 23 3.22 -9.86 5.61
C VAL A 23 2.32 -8.65 5.33
N ARG A 24 1.06 -8.69 5.76
CA ARG A 24 0.12 -7.57 5.57
C ARG A 24 0.55 -6.30 6.32
N GLU A 25 1.03 -6.42 7.56
CA GLU A 25 1.59 -5.29 8.32
C GLU A 25 2.76 -4.63 7.55
N GLN A 26 3.70 -5.44 7.06
CA GLN A 26 4.85 -4.93 6.32
C GLN A 26 4.44 -4.31 4.98
N LEU A 27 3.50 -4.92 4.26
CA LEU A 27 2.94 -4.37 3.03
C LEU A 27 2.30 -3.00 3.27
N VAL A 28 1.48 -2.87 4.31
CA VAL A 28 0.86 -1.59 4.67
C VAL A 28 1.90 -0.56 5.09
N SER A 29 2.89 -0.95 5.88
CA SER A 29 3.99 -0.08 6.30
C SER A 29 4.79 0.44 5.11
N ALA A 30 5.09 -0.43 4.14
CA ALA A 30 5.97 -0.12 3.02
C ALA A 30 5.27 0.55 1.83
N SER A 31 3.95 0.43 1.69
CA SER A 31 3.24 0.90 0.49
C SER A 31 2.13 1.92 0.76
N PHE A 32 1.55 1.96 1.96
CA PHE A 32 0.39 2.81 2.26
C PHE A 32 0.81 4.00 3.14
N HIS A 33 1.20 5.10 2.50
CA HIS A 33 1.77 6.28 3.18
C HIS A 33 0.79 7.44 3.36
N ILE A 34 -0.38 7.38 2.72
CA ILE A 34 -1.32 8.50 2.67
C ILE A 34 -2.42 8.30 3.70
N GLN A 35 -2.83 9.37 4.38
CA GLN A 35 -3.93 9.30 5.35
C GLN A 35 -5.26 9.16 4.60
N ALA A 36 -6.15 8.29 5.08
CA ALA A 36 -7.46 8.04 4.46
C ALA A 36 -8.31 9.32 4.27
N LYS A 37 -8.19 10.28 5.20
CA LYS A 37 -8.87 11.59 5.12
C LYS A 37 -8.55 12.38 3.85
N THR A 38 -7.35 12.20 3.28
CA THR A 38 -6.93 12.87 2.03
C THR A 38 -7.82 12.45 0.85
N CYS A 39 -8.44 11.29 0.93
CA CYS A 39 -9.35 10.75 -0.07
C CYS A 39 -10.83 10.89 0.32
N GLY A 40 -11.17 11.73 1.30
CA GLY A 40 -12.53 11.89 1.80
C GLY A 40 -13.06 10.68 2.60
N VAL A 41 -12.19 9.71 2.91
CA VAL A 41 -12.55 8.59 3.79
C VAL A 41 -12.31 9.02 5.23
N GLU A 42 -13.35 9.56 5.83
CA GLU A 42 -13.37 9.98 7.23
C GLU A 42 -13.88 8.84 8.12
N ASN A 43 -13.57 8.90 9.42
CA ASN A 43 -14.07 8.00 10.46
C ASN A 43 -13.55 6.55 10.49
N ILE A 44 -12.55 6.17 9.67
CA ILE A 44 -11.88 4.86 9.78
C ILE A 44 -10.49 5.03 10.40
N LYS A 45 -10.39 4.81 11.71
CA LYS A 45 -9.14 5.01 12.46
C LYS A 45 -8.05 4.05 11.98
N GLY A 46 -6.89 4.61 11.66
CA GLY A 46 -5.72 3.83 11.22
C GLY A 46 -5.77 3.36 9.77
N ALA A 47 -6.81 3.73 9.00
CA ALA A 47 -6.84 3.46 7.58
C ALA A 47 -5.78 4.28 6.83
N LYS A 48 -5.15 3.62 5.86
CA LYS A 48 -4.10 4.21 5.03
C LYS A 48 -4.39 3.99 3.55
N ILE A 49 -3.84 4.86 2.71
CA ILE A 49 -4.03 4.87 1.27
C ILE A 49 -2.70 4.66 0.56
N ALA A 50 -2.73 3.87 -0.50
CA ALA A 50 -1.68 3.78 -1.51
C ALA A 50 -2.25 4.23 -2.86
N TYR A 51 -1.55 5.15 -3.53
CA TYR A 51 -1.87 5.49 -4.92
C TYR A 51 -1.33 4.40 -5.85
N LEU A 52 -2.14 4.06 -6.84
CA LEU A 52 -1.73 3.23 -7.97
C LEU A 52 -1.53 4.15 -9.18
N GLU A 53 -2.26 3.89 -10.25
CA GLU A 53 -2.32 4.73 -11.46
C GLU A 53 -3.29 5.91 -11.27
N TYR A 54 -3.35 6.82 -12.26
CA TYR A 54 -4.20 8.01 -12.23
C TYR A 54 -5.63 7.72 -11.78
N GLY A 55 -6.04 8.37 -10.68
CA GLY A 55 -7.38 8.25 -10.10
C GLY A 55 -7.68 6.93 -9.38
N LYS A 56 -6.75 5.97 -9.37
CA LYS A 56 -6.89 4.68 -8.68
C LYS A 56 -6.11 4.70 -7.37
N ALA A 57 -6.77 4.32 -6.29
CA ALA A 57 -6.15 4.14 -5.00
C ALA A 57 -6.64 2.87 -4.32
N LEU A 58 -5.80 2.32 -3.44
CA LEU A 58 -6.16 1.25 -2.52
C LEU A 58 -6.23 1.82 -1.12
N ILE A 59 -7.21 1.33 -0.35
CA ILE A 59 -7.31 1.56 1.09
C ILE A 59 -6.94 0.28 1.84
N ALA A 60 -6.10 0.44 2.87
CA ALA A 60 -5.84 -0.57 3.87
C ALA A 60 -6.57 -0.20 5.16
N ILE A 61 -7.50 -1.05 5.59
CA ILE A 61 -8.35 -0.87 6.77
C ILE A 61 -7.87 -1.82 7.86
N PRO A 62 -7.51 -1.33 9.06
CA PRO A 62 -7.14 -2.21 10.18
C PRO A 62 -8.26 -3.20 10.50
N ASP A 63 -7.92 -4.47 10.62
CA ASP A 63 -8.84 -5.56 10.94
C ASP A 63 -8.23 -6.47 12.00
N LYS A 64 -9.05 -6.92 12.96
CA LYS A 64 -8.56 -7.70 14.10
C LYS A 64 -8.15 -9.12 13.73
N GLU A 65 -8.75 -9.69 12.68
CA GLU A 65 -8.51 -11.08 12.28
C GLU A 65 -7.43 -11.19 11.22
N LYS A 66 -7.42 -10.26 10.26
CA LYS A 66 -6.54 -10.30 9.09
C LYS A 66 -5.41 -9.26 9.16
N SER A 67 -5.27 -8.54 10.26
CA SER A 67 -4.41 -7.35 10.40
C SER A 67 -4.88 -6.17 9.54
N TYR A 68 -5.05 -6.38 8.23
CA TYR A 68 -5.63 -5.41 7.31
C TYR A 68 -6.53 -6.05 6.25
N ILE A 69 -7.61 -5.35 5.93
CA ILE A 69 -8.45 -5.57 4.75
C ILE A 69 -8.08 -4.52 3.70
N PHE A 70 -8.04 -4.93 2.43
CA PHE A 70 -7.73 -4.06 1.31
C PHE A 70 -8.96 -3.89 0.43
N ASP A 71 -9.21 -2.65 0.00
CA ASP A 71 -10.24 -2.36 -0.98
C ASP A 71 -9.80 -1.25 -1.95
N ARG A 72 -10.52 -1.10 -3.06
CA ARG A 72 -10.35 -0.01 -4.00
C ARG A 72 -11.13 1.19 -3.51
N VAL A 73 -10.52 2.36 -3.60
CA VAL A 73 -11.18 3.63 -3.31
C VAL A 73 -10.92 4.63 -4.44
N LEU A 74 -11.95 5.40 -4.78
CA LEU A 74 -11.79 6.53 -5.66
C LEU A 74 -11.11 7.65 -4.88
N CYS A 75 -9.90 8.02 -5.27
CA CYS A 75 -9.19 9.13 -4.67
C CYS A 75 -8.66 10.07 -5.74
N THR A 76 -9.52 11.02 -6.12
CA THR A 76 -9.22 12.05 -7.09
C THR A 76 -8.40 13.16 -6.42
N GLN A 77 -7.09 12.98 -6.32
CA GLN A 77 -6.22 14.14 -6.13
C GLN A 77 -6.08 14.87 -7.47
N THR A 78 -6.15 16.19 -7.48
CA THR A 78 -5.65 16.99 -8.60
C THR A 78 -4.13 17.05 -8.50
N TRP A 79 -3.45 16.14 -9.19
CA TRP A 79 -1.99 16.14 -9.25
C TRP A 79 -1.52 17.35 -10.07
N ALA A 80 -0.41 17.97 -9.66
CA ALA A 80 0.24 18.97 -10.50
C ALA A 80 0.83 18.27 -11.74
N THR A 81 0.60 18.84 -12.93
CA THR A 81 1.20 18.33 -14.17
C THR A 81 2.70 18.56 -14.17
N ALA A 82 3.45 17.78 -14.95
CA ALA A 82 4.89 17.99 -15.14
C ALA A 82 5.21 19.43 -15.56
N ASP A 83 4.40 20.00 -16.45
CA ASP A 83 4.52 21.40 -16.89
C ASP A 83 4.32 22.39 -15.74
N LYS A 84 3.34 22.13 -14.86
CA LYS A 84 3.08 22.97 -13.68
C LYS A 84 4.22 22.90 -12.66
N LEU A 85 4.83 21.72 -12.49
CA LEU A 85 5.98 21.54 -11.60
C LEU A 85 7.26 22.18 -12.18
N ASN A 86 7.47 22.07 -13.49
CA ASN A 86 8.58 22.74 -14.19
C ASN A 86 8.46 24.27 -14.09
N THR A 87 7.29 24.83 -14.41
CA THR A 87 7.07 26.29 -14.32
C THR A 87 7.16 26.83 -12.90
N THR A 88 6.76 26.05 -11.89
CA THR A 88 6.76 26.52 -10.49
C THR A 88 8.11 26.33 -9.79
N TYR A 89 8.86 25.27 -10.09
CA TYR A 89 10.06 24.87 -9.34
C TYR A 89 11.31 24.64 -10.20
N GLY A 90 11.22 24.80 -11.53
CA GLY A 90 12.32 24.52 -12.46
C GLY A 90 12.70 23.05 -12.53
N ALA A 91 11.79 22.13 -12.17
CA ALA A 91 12.06 20.70 -12.19
C ALA A 91 12.28 20.22 -13.64
N PRO A 92 13.42 19.57 -13.95
CA PRO A 92 13.71 19.13 -15.31
C PRO A 92 12.71 18.05 -15.74
N VAL A 93 12.00 18.31 -16.84
CA VAL A 93 11.08 17.34 -17.46
C VAL A 93 11.91 16.41 -18.33
N VAL A 94 12.02 15.14 -17.93
CA VAL A 94 12.61 14.10 -18.77
C VAL A 94 11.48 13.52 -19.63
N SER A 95 11.52 13.77 -20.93
CA SER A 95 10.64 13.10 -21.88
C SER A 95 10.95 11.60 -21.89
N GLN A 96 9.99 10.77 -21.48
CA GLN A 96 10.10 9.32 -21.71
C GLN A 96 10.00 9.02 -23.21
N PRO A 97 10.77 8.05 -23.74
CA PRO A 97 10.69 7.62 -25.14
C PRO A 97 9.35 6.95 -25.47
#